data_AF-A0A840NHZ9-F1
#
_entry.id   AF-A0A840NHZ9-F1
#
_cell.length_a   1.000
_cell.length_b   1.000
_cell.length_c   1.000
_cell.angle_alpha   90.00
_cell.angle_beta   90.00
_cell.angle_gamma   90.00
#
_symmetry.space_group_name_H-M   'P 1'
#
loop_
_entity.id
_entity.type
_entity.pdbx_description
1 polymer ?
#
loop_
_entity_poly.entity_id
_entity_poly.type
_entity_poly.pdbx_seq_one_letter_code
_entity_poly.pdbx_strand_id
1 'polypeptide(L)'
;MTLPGHSQHPPAPTQRPAARRGVTRTGDDDGRYTAEVAAQIGEAAHVLGERLQDPAMPHSIEDLEHVTRGFATTVEGMSAGVAGITEWLRAAGHAGALSGHASVMSERLSHISRELARLADAVDAAEHPA
;
A
#
# COMPACT_ATOMS: atom_id res chain seq x y z
N MET A 1 -68.14 18.31 33.92
CA MET A 1 -68.03 17.73 32.58
C MET A 1 -67.81 18.89 31.60
N THR A 2 -66.70 19.62 31.69
CA THR A 2 -65.33 19.34 31.22
C THR A 2 -65.24 19.25 29.69
N LEU A 3 -64.81 20.35 29.07
CA LEU A 3 -64.50 20.53 27.64
C LEU A 3 -63.31 19.66 27.20
N PRO A 4 -63.32 19.09 25.98
CA PRO A 4 -62.11 18.52 25.40
C PRO A 4 -61.46 19.45 24.37
N GLY A 5 -60.18 19.75 24.62
CA GLY A 5 -59.13 19.55 23.62
C GLY A 5 -58.79 20.70 22.67
N HIS A 6 -58.07 21.71 23.17
CA HIS A 6 -57.17 22.51 22.33
C HIS A 6 -55.74 22.34 22.85
N SER A 7 -55.04 21.32 22.33
CA SER A 7 -53.59 21.18 22.52
C SER A 7 -52.89 21.78 21.31
N GLN A 8 -52.51 23.05 21.44
CA GLN A 8 -51.60 23.73 20.52
C GLN A 8 -50.20 23.16 20.72
N HIS A 9 -49.68 22.43 19.73
CA HIS A 9 -48.29 22.01 19.69
C HIS A 9 -47.50 23.05 18.89
N PRO A 10 -46.52 23.76 19.47
CA PRO A 10 -45.64 24.62 18.68
C PRO A 10 -44.71 23.75 17.83
N PRO A 11 -44.44 24.09 16.56
CA PRO A 11 -43.48 23.37 15.75
C PRO A 11 -42.06 23.64 16.26
N ALA A 12 -41.31 22.58 16.50
CA ALA A 12 -39.89 22.64 16.82
C ALA A 12 -39.11 23.29 15.66
N PRO A 13 -38.13 24.19 15.92
CA PRO A 13 -37.28 24.71 14.87
C PRO A 13 -36.41 23.58 14.31
N THR A 14 -36.67 23.20 13.07
CA THR A 14 -35.84 22.28 12.29
C THR A 14 -34.47 22.90 12.09
N GLN A 15 -33.45 22.29 12.71
CA GLN A 15 -32.05 22.63 12.47
C GLN A 15 -31.74 22.42 10.99
N ARG A 16 -31.41 23.52 10.30
CA ARG A 16 -30.83 23.49 8.95
C ARG A 16 -29.59 22.59 8.97
N PRO A 17 -29.43 21.66 8.02
CA PRO A 17 -28.15 20.97 7.86
C PRO A 17 -27.11 22.03 7.49
N ALA A 18 -26.12 22.19 8.37
CA ALA A 18 -24.94 22.98 8.08
C ALA A 18 -24.31 22.43 6.80
N ALA A 19 -24.31 23.26 5.76
CA ALA A 19 -23.55 22.99 4.56
C ALA A 19 -22.08 22.81 4.97
N ARG A 20 -21.59 21.56 4.95
CA ARG A 20 -20.16 21.24 5.08
C ARG A 20 -19.48 21.69 3.78
N ARG A 21 -19.37 23.00 3.60
CA ARG A 21 -18.62 23.66 2.54
C ARG A 21 -17.17 23.72 3.03
N GLY A 22 -16.34 22.82 2.52
CA GLY A 22 -14.91 22.81 2.82
C GLY A 22 -14.25 21.44 2.70
N VAL A 23 -14.47 20.71 1.62
CA VAL A 23 -13.46 19.76 1.14
C VAL A 23 -12.69 20.52 0.07
N THR A 24 -11.54 21.04 0.48
CA THR A 24 -10.52 21.56 -0.42
C THR A 24 -10.20 20.49 -1.47
N ARG A 25 -10.44 20.79 -2.75
CA ARG A 25 -9.95 20.04 -3.92
C ARG A 25 -8.42 20.15 -4.02
N THR A 26 -7.73 19.68 -2.99
CA THR A 26 -6.26 19.75 -2.90
C THR A 26 -5.66 18.38 -2.59
N GLY A 27 -6.48 17.38 -2.23
CA GLY A 27 -6.02 16.00 -2.01
C GLY A 27 -6.14 15.07 -3.23
N ASP A 28 -6.77 15.52 -4.32
CA ASP A 28 -6.98 14.67 -5.50
C ASP A 28 -5.72 14.58 -6.38
N ASP A 29 -4.89 15.63 -6.40
CA ASP A 29 -3.63 15.64 -7.16
C ASP A 29 -2.54 14.81 -6.47
N ASP A 30 -2.38 14.90 -5.14
CA ASP A 30 -1.38 14.10 -4.41
C ASP A 30 -1.70 12.60 -4.46
N GLY A 31 -2.99 12.23 -4.37
CA GLY A 31 -3.43 10.84 -4.50
C GLY A 31 -3.23 10.27 -5.91
N ARG A 32 -3.43 11.08 -6.96
CA ARG A 32 -3.17 10.67 -8.35
C ARG A 32 -1.69 10.59 -8.63
N TYR A 33 -0.92 11.56 -8.17
CA TYR A 33 0.54 11.57 -8.29
C TYR A 33 1.17 10.32 -7.65
N THR A 34 0.75 9.97 -6.43
CA THR A 34 1.24 8.75 -5.76
C THR A 34 0.87 7.46 -6.51
N ALA A 35 -0.32 7.40 -7.11
CA ALA A 35 -0.74 6.27 -7.94
C ALA A 35 0.06 6.17 -9.25
N GLU A 36 0.35 7.29 -9.91
CA GLU A 36 1.16 7.34 -11.14
C GLU A 36 2.59 6.88 -10.87
N VAL A 37 3.22 7.36 -9.78
CA VAL A 37 4.56 6.93 -9.37
C VAL A 37 4.58 5.43 -9.09
N ALA A 38 3.59 4.91 -8.35
CA ALA A 38 3.50 3.47 -8.08
C ALA A 38 3.36 2.65 -9.36
N ALA A 39 2.58 3.12 -10.34
CA ALA A 39 2.43 2.47 -11.64
C ALA A 39 3.73 2.46 -12.44
N GLN A 40 4.46 3.57 -12.47
CA GLN A 40 5.77 3.66 -13.15
C GLN A 40 6.80 2.73 -12.53
N ILE A 41 6.84 2.63 -11.19
CA ILE A 41 7.71 1.70 -10.49
C ILE A 41 7.34 0.25 -10.85
N GLY A 42 6.05 -0.07 -10.89
CA GLY A 42 5.56 -1.40 -11.29
C GLY A 42 5.97 -1.77 -12.71
N GLU A 43 5.83 -0.84 -13.66
CA GLU A 43 6.23 -1.02 -15.05
C GLU A 43 7.74 -1.21 -15.19
N ALA A 44 8.54 -0.38 -14.50
CA ALA A 44 9.99 -0.51 -14.52
C ALA A 44 10.45 -1.86 -13.94
N ALA A 45 9.82 -2.32 -12.87
CA ALA A 45 10.10 -3.64 -12.29
C ALA A 45 9.72 -4.78 -13.24
N HIS A 46 8.62 -4.63 -13.98
CA HIS A 46 8.20 -5.60 -14.99
C HIS A 46 9.22 -5.70 -16.14
N VAL A 47 9.61 -4.57 -16.72
CA VAL A 47 10.62 -4.50 -17.80
C VAL A 47 11.96 -5.07 -17.34
N LEU A 48 12.39 -4.80 -16.09
CA LEU A 48 13.59 -5.40 -15.53
C LEU A 48 13.45 -6.93 -15.43
N GLY A 49 12.30 -7.43 -14.97
CA GLY A 49 12.02 -8.86 -14.90
C GLY A 49 12.11 -9.55 -16.27
N GLU A 50 11.57 -8.94 -17.32
CA GLU A 50 11.69 -9.47 -18.69
C GLU A 50 13.15 -9.55 -19.15
N ARG A 51 13.95 -8.51 -18.85
CA ARG A 51 15.37 -8.50 -19.22
C ARG A 51 16.17 -9.57 -18.48
N LEU A 52 15.91 -9.78 -17.19
CA LEU A 52 16.59 -10.81 -16.39
C LEU A 52 16.22 -12.24 -16.81
N GLN A 53 15.08 -12.42 -17.48
CA GLN A 53 14.69 -13.71 -18.04
C GLN A 53 15.41 -14.05 -19.35
N ASP A 54 16.08 -13.07 -19.99
CA ASP A 54 16.81 -13.30 -21.23
C ASP A 54 18.16 -13.97 -20.94
N PRO A 55 18.35 -15.26 -21.29
CA PRO A 55 19.61 -15.96 -21.05
C PRO A 55 20.76 -15.47 -21.94
N ALA A 56 20.47 -14.68 -22.99
CA ALA A 56 21.49 -14.09 -23.86
C ALA A 56 22.07 -12.79 -23.28
N MET A 57 21.47 -12.22 -22.23
CA MET A 57 21.99 -11.04 -21.56
C MET A 57 23.10 -11.43 -20.58
N PRO A 58 24.35 -10.96 -20.80
CA PRO A 58 25.42 -11.21 -19.84
C PRO A 58 25.17 -10.39 -18.58
N HIS A 59 25.12 -11.06 -17.44
CA HIS A 59 25.08 -10.44 -16.12
C HIS A 59 26.35 -10.82 -15.36
N SER A 60 27.03 -9.82 -14.77
CA SER A 60 28.09 -10.12 -13.80
C SER A 60 27.45 -10.58 -12.49
N ILE A 61 28.21 -11.29 -11.66
CA ILE A 61 27.73 -11.72 -10.35
C ILE A 61 27.52 -10.49 -9.43
N GLU A 62 28.38 -9.48 -9.51
CA GLU A 62 28.20 -8.16 -8.87
C GLU A 62 26.85 -7.51 -9.29
N ASP A 63 26.51 -7.52 -10.58
CA ASP A 63 25.22 -7.01 -11.06
C ASP A 63 24.04 -7.79 -10.45
N LEU A 64 24.16 -9.12 -10.39
CA LEU A 64 23.11 -9.98 -9.80
C LEU A 64 22.94 -9.73 -8.31
N GLU A 65 24.02 -9.52 -7.57
CA GLU A 65 23.98 -9.14 -6.16
C GLU A 65 23.25 -7.81 -5.99
N HIS A 66 23.63 -6.79 -6.77
CA HIS A 66 23.02 -5.46 -6.72
C HIS A 66 21.53 -5.51 -7.04
N VAL A 67 21.15 -6.23 -8.10
CA VAL A 67 19.75 -6.46 -8.48
C VAL A 67 18.99 -7.17 -7.35
N THR A 68 19.58 -8.21 -6.76
CA THR A 68 18.94 -8.98 -5.68
C THR A 68 18.73 -8.14 -4.43
N ARG A 69 19.71 -7.31 -4.03
CA ARG A 69 19.52 -6.33 -2.95
C ARG A 69 18.44 -5.31 -3.28
N GLY A 70 18.42 -4.81 -4.51
CA GLY A 70 17.37 -3.90 -5.00
C GLY A 70 15.97 -4.51 -4.90
N PHE A 71 15.81 -5.78 -5.26
CA PHE A 71 14.56 -6.51 -5.07
C PHE A 71 14.21 -6.70 -3.59
N ALA A 72 15.18 -7.03 -2.73
CA ALA A 72 14.95 -7.16 -1.29
C ALA A 72 14.37 -5.86 -0.71
N THR A 73 15.00 -4.71 -1.00
CA THR A 73 14.52 -3.39 -0.56
C THR A 73 13.14 -3.05 -1.13
N THR A 74 12.92 -3.34 -2.42
CA THR A 74 11.62 -3.07 -3.08
C THR A 74 10.49 -3.86 -2.41
N VAL A 75 10.71 -5.16 -2.20
CA VAL A 75 9.72 -6.05 -1.58
C VAL A 75 9.46 -5.67 -0.12
N GLU A 76 10.48 -5.23 0.62
CA GLU A 76 10.32 -4.70 1.97
C GLU A 76 9.46 -3.42 1.97
N GLY A 77 9.73 -2.48 1.05
CA GLY A 77 8.91 -1.28 0.87
C GLY A 77 7.45 -1.60 0.53
N MET A 78 7.22 -2.58 -0.36
CA MET A 78 5.88 -3.07 -0.68
C MET A 78 5.19 -3.68 0.55
N SER A 79 5.92 -4.47 1.35
CA SER A 79 5.41 -5.03 2.60
C SER A 79 4.92 -3.94 3.56
N ALA A 80 5.73 -2.89 3.75
CA ALA A 80 5.38 -1.74 4.59
C ALA A 80 4.18 -0.97 4.04
N GLY A 81 4.12 -0.74 2.73
CA GLY A 81 2.98 -0.09 2.07
C GLY A 81 1.67 -0.86 2.27
N VAL A 82 1.69 -2.18 2.07
CA VAL A 82 0.53 -3.05 2.30
C VAL A 82 0.13 -3.10 3.78
N ALA A 83 1.09 -3.07 4.71
CA ALA A 83 0.79 -2.95 6.14
C ALA A 83 0.07 -1.62 6.44
N GLY A 84 0.52 -0.52 5.85
CA GLY A 84 -0.13 0.79 5.96
C GLY A 84 -1.56 0.78 5.42
N ILE A 85 -1.78 0.19 4.24
CA ILE A 85 -3.13 -0.01 3.66
C ILE A 85 -4.00 -0.84 4.61
N THR A 86 -3.43 -1.89 5.20
CA THR A 86 -4.14 -2.75 6.14
C THR A 86 -4.63 -1.97 7.35
N GLU A 87 -3.77 -1.14 7.94
CA GLU A 87 -4.12 -0.33 9.09
C GLU A 87 -5.16 0.73 8.74
N TRP A 88 -5.01 1.38 7.59
CA TRP A 88 -6.01 2.31 7.08
C TRP A 88 -7.39 1.64 6.89
N LEU A 89 -7.43 0.42 6.32
CA LEU A 89 -8.66 -0.33 6.14
C LEU A 89 -9.35 -0.62 7.49
N ARG A 90 -8.59 -1.05 8.49
CA ARG A 90 -9.11 -1.28 9.85
C ARG A 90 -9.66 0.00 10.46
N ALA A 91 -8.91 1.10 10.39
CA ALA A 91 -9.32 2.40 10.90
C ALA A 91 -10.58 2.94 10.21
N ALA A 92 -10.73 2.66 8.91
CA ALA A 92 -11.91 3.03 8.12
C ALA A 92 -13.12 2.10 8.34
N GLY A 93 -13.03 1.13 9.26
CA GLY A 93 -14.13 0.19 9.56
C GLY A 93 -14.23 -0.98 8.60
N HIS A 94 -13.29 -1.15 7.66
CA HIS A 94 -13.22 -2.30 6.75
C HIS A 94 -12.52 -3.51 7.40
N ALA A 95 -12.82 -3.75 8.68
CA ALA A 95 -12.31 -4.88 9.44
C ALA A 95 -12.97 -6.17 8.92
N GLY A 96 -12.14 -7.14 8.53
CA GLY A 96 -12.62 -8.41 7.96
C GLY A 96 -11.67 -8.96 6.90
N ALA A 97 -12.21 -9.75 5.98
CA ALA A 97 -11.43 -10.46 4.96
C ALA A 97 -10.44 -9.55 4.23
N LEU A 98 -10.84 -8.33 3.84
CA LEU A 98 -9.98 -7.41 3.10
C LEU A 98 -8.72 -7.02 3.89
N SER A 99 -8.89 -6.53 5.12
CA SER A 99 -7.75 -6.23 6.01
C SER A 99 -6.94 -7.48 6.38
N GLY A 100 -7.59 -8.65 6.49
CA GLY A 100 -6.89 -9.92 6.76
C GLY A 100 -5.98 -10.33 5.60
N HIS A 101 -6.48 -10.26 4.36
CA HIS A 101 -5.69 -10.58 3.16
C HIS A 101 -4.51 -9.62 3.01
N ALA A 102 -4.73 -8.32 3.22
CA ALA A 102 -3.65 -7.34 3.18
C ALA A 102 -2.56 -7.62 4.23
N SER A 103 -2.95 -8.00 5.46
CA SER A 103 -2.00 -8.43 6.50
C SER A 103 -1.15 -9.63 6.06
N VAL A 104 -1.79 -10.68 5.54
CA VAL A 104 -1.09 -11.89 5.07
C VAL A 104 -0.15 -11.58 3.90
N MET A 105 -0.56 -10.70 2.98
CA MET A 105 0.31 -10.26 1.89
C MET A 105 1.55 -9.52 2.40
N SER A 106 1.37 -8.60 3.35
CA SER A 106 2.49 -7.87 3.97
C SER A 106 3.49 -8.83 4.63
N GLU A 107 3.01 -9.82 5.38
CA GLU A 107 3.86 -10.84 6.02
C GLU A 107 4.66 -11.66 5.01
N ARG A 108 4.01 -12.10 3.92
CA ARG A 108 4.66 -12.86 2.85
C ARG A 108 5.74 -12.04 2.14
N LEU A 109 5.46 -10.78 1.82
CA LEU A 109 6.44 -9.88 1.23
C LEU A 109 7.63 -9.67 2.17
N SER A 110 7.38 -9.43 3.46
CA SER A 110 8.44 -9.30 4.47
C SER A 110 9.31 -10.55 4.57
N HIS A 111 8.73 -11.74 4.40
CA HIS A 111 9.50 -12.98 4.34
C HIS A 111 10.35 -13.07 3.08
N ILE A 112 9.77 -12.76 1.92
CA ILE A 112 10.48 -12.78 0.63
C ILE A 112 11.66 -11.80 0.63
N SER A 113 11.49 -10.58 1.17
CA SER A 113 12.59 -9.61 1.24
C SER A 113 13.77 -10.14 2.05
N ARG A 114 13.52 -10.83 3.17
CA ARG A 114 14.57 -11.47 3.98
C ARG A 114 15.28 -12.58 3.21
N GLU A 115 14.54 -13.40 2.45
CA GLU A 115 15.15 -14.46 1.64
C GLU A 115 16.01 -13.89 0.51
N LEU A 116 15.57 -12.81 -0.14
CA LEU A 116 16.35 -12.12 -1.16
C LEU A 116 17.62 -11.50 -0.57
N ALA A 117 17.54 -10.86 0.61
CA ALA A 117 18.72 -10.34 1.29
C ALA A 117 19.74 -11.44 1.59
N ARG A 118 19.28 -12.59 2.11
CA ARG A 118 20.13 -13.76 2.35
C ARG A 118 20.77 -14.31 1.08
N LEU A 119 20.03 -14.30 -0.03
CA LEU A 119 20.57 -14.71 -1.32
C LEU A 119 21.71 -13.77 -1.75
N ALA A 120 21.51 -12.45 -1.62
CA ALA A 120 22.55 -11.48 -1.93
C ALA A 120 23.80 -11.67 -1.05
N ASP A 121 23.63 -11.91 0.25
CA ASP A 121 24.74 -12.18 1.17
C ASP A 121 25.51 -13.46 0.79
N ALA A 122 24.80 -14.50 0.33
CA ALA A 122 25.42 -15.74 -0.12
C ALA A 122 26.19 -15.57 -1.43
N VAL A 123 25.72 -14.69 -2.33
CA VAL A 123 26.40 -14.35 -3.58
C VAL A 123 27.71 -13.62 -3.27
N ASP A 124 27.68 -12.58 -2.43
CA ASP A 124 28.87 -11.81 -2.02
C ASP A 124 29.92 -12.72 -1.34
N ALA A 125 29.48 -13.60 -0.44
CA ALA A 125 30.37 -14.55 0.22
C ALA A 125 31.03 -15.56 -0.74
N ALA A 126 30.38 -15.88 -1.86
CA ALA A 126 30.94 -16.77 -2.87
C ALA A 126 32.00 -16.07 -3.76
N GLU A 127 31.90 -14.76 -3.96
CA GLU A 127 32.89 -13.96 -4.68
C GLU A 127 34.13 -13.63 -3.82
N HIS A 128 33.94 -13.52 -2.51
CA HIS A 128 34.98 -13.17 -1.54
C HIS A 128 35.25 -14.32 -0.54
N PRO A 129 35.73 -15.49 -0.99
CA PRO A 129 36.04 -16.60 -0.09
C PRO A 129 37.21 -16.22 0.84
N ALA A 130 37.02 -16.47 2.14
CA ALA A 130 38.00 -16.19 3.20
C ALA A 130 39.34 -16.92 3.01
#